data_AF-A0ABD2Q4W1-F1
#
_entry.id   AF-A0ABD2Q4W1-F1
#
_cell.length_a   1.000
_cell.length_b   1.000
_cell.length_c   1.000
_cell.angle_alpha   90.00
_cell.angle_beta   90.00
_cell.angle_gamma   90.00
#
_symmetry.space_group_name_H-M   'P 1'
#
loop_
_entity.id
_entity.type
_entity.pdbx_description
1 polymer ?
#
loop_
_entity_poly.entity_id
_entity_poly.type
_entity_poly.pdbx_seq_one_letter_code
_entity_poly.pdbx_strand_id
1 'polypeptide(L)'
;RASVNPIFFTLKCPFSGLVRLAPTKPPPIPQLATKNALKHILRVAYPERWRLAGGVLLLFLSSGVTLSIPHWLGLLIDRSTGQVNTSNFSLPSSSFHLVLIALFGLGAVCNGGRVYLFKSSGIRMAVRMRNAFFRSIVSRYVYPYLPVVPISN
;
A
#
# COMPACT_ATOMS: atom_id res chain seq x y z
N ARG A 1 65.62 12.55 -0.08
CA ARG A 1 64.16 12.25 0.06
C ARG A 1 63.52 12.53 -1.29
N ALA A 2 62.83 11.54 -1.85
CA ALA A 2 62.46 11.46 -3.26
C ALA A 2 61.57 12.61 -3.75
N SER A 3 61.94 13.12 -4.92
CA SER A 3 61.17 13.94 -5.87
C SER A 3 60.19 13.04 -6.63
N VAL A 4 58.91 13.45 -6.83
CA VAL A 4 58.14 13.26 -8.08
C VAL A 4 56.95 14.24 -8.15
N ASN A 5 57.07 15.20 -9.08
CA ASN A 5 56.11 15.90 -9.94
C ASN A 5 54.57 15.66 -9.87
N PRO A 6 53.76 16.72 -10.12
CA PRO A 6 52.38 16.60 -10.60
C PRO A 6 52.38 16.53 -12.13
N ILE A 7 52.61 15.34 -12.69
CA ILE A 7 52.49 15.08 -14.12
C ILE A 7 51.30 14.14 -14.32
N PHE A 8 50.24 14.71 -14.89
CA PHE A 8 49.61 14.16 -16.08
C PHE A 8 49.13 12.70 -15.96
N PHE A 9 47.91 12.53 -15.45
CA PHE A 9 47.05 11.47 -15.97
C PHE A 9 45.80 12.07 -16.60
N THR A 10 46.00 12.42 -17.86
CA THR A 10 44.96 12.59 -18.86
C THR A 10 44.16 11.28 -19.00
N LEU A 11 43.15 11.08 -18.16
CA LEU A 11 41.97 10.38 -18.62
C LEU A 11 41.03 11.44 -19.21
N LYS A 12 41.37 11.77 -20.46
CA LYS A 12 40.49 12.40 -21.43
C LYS A 12 39.28 11.48 -21.59
N CYS A 13 38.29 11.59 -20.71
CA CYS A 13 36.94 11.15 -21.05
C CYS A 13 36.41 12.15 -22.09
N PRO A 14 36.22 11.76 -23.36
CA PRO A 14 35.58 12.61 -24.34
C PRO A 14 34.08 12.46 -24.12
N PHE A 15 33.58 12.99 -23.02
CA PHE A 15 32.14 13.01 -22.75
C PHE A 15 31.74 14.36 -22.15
N SER A 16 32.21 15.44 -22.77
CA SER A 16 31.62 16.79 -22.69
C SER A 16 30.28 16.84 -23.43
N GLY A 17 29.43 15.84 -23.19
CA GLY A 17 28.00 15.86 -23.44
C GLY A 17 27.35 15.81 -22.08
N LEU A 18 27.35 16.94 -21.38
CA LEU A 18 26.49 17.18 -20.23
C LEU A 18 25.05 16.91 -20.70
N VAL A 19 24.60 15.67 -20.55
CA VAL A 19 23.19 15.33 -20.52
C VAL A 19 22.66 16.08 -19.32
N ARG A 20 22.27 17.33 -19.57
CA ARG A 20 21.43 18.12 -18.69
C ARG A 20 20.23 17.22 -18.46
N LEU A 21 20.19 16.57 -17.29
CA LEU A 21 18.95 16.35 -16.59
C LEU A 21 18.35 17.74 -16.49
N ALA A 22 17.61 18.16 -17.52
CA ALA A 22 16.74 19.30 -17.38
C ALA A 22 15.93 18.94 -16.14
N PRO A 23 16.00 19.73 -15.06
CA PRO A 23 15.09 19.51 -13.96
C PRO A 23 13.73 19.60 -14.62
N THR A 24 13.05 18.47 -14.78
CA THR A 24 11.62 18.52 -14.96
C THR A 24 11.19 19.27 -13.73
N LYS A 25 10.76 20.52 -13.93
CA LYS A 25 10.27 21.39 -12.87
C LYS A 25 9.40 20.47 -12.02
N PRO A 26 9.75 20.19 -10.75
CA PRO A 26 8.91 19.33 -9.94
C PRO A 26 7.53 19.93 -10.10
N PRO A 27 6.53 19.15 -10.57
CA PRO A 27 5.19 19.70 -10.79
C PRO A 27 4.89 20.49 -9.53
N PRO A 28 4.60 21.79 -9.64
CA PRO A 28 4.50 22.67 -8.48
C PRO A 28 3.66 21.93 -7.48
N ILE A 29 4.28 21.45 -6.39
CA ILE A 29 3.60 20.66 -5.37
C ILE A 29 2.50 21.61 -4.97
N PRO A 30 1.23 21.34 -5.33
CA PRO A 30 0.20 22.28 -4.99
C PRO A 30 0.25 22.29 -3.47
N GLN A 31 0.73 23.38 -2.86
CA GLN A 31 0.67 23.61 -1.42
C GLN A 31 -0.79 23.88 -1.01
N LEU A 32 -1.71 23.17 -1.66
CA LEU A 32 -3.05 23.62 -1.93
C LEU A 32 -3.96 22.68 -1.17
N ALA A 33 -4.36 23.15 0.01
CA ALA A 33 -5.47 22.66 0.82
C ALA A 33 -5.54 21.14 0.91
N THR A 34 -5.23 20.57 2.08
CA THR A 34 -5.29 19.12 2.39
C THR A 34 -6.45 18.36 1.73
N LYS A 35 -7.60 19.01 1.56
CA LYS A 35 -8.77 18.51 0.82
C LYS A 35 -8.51 18.21 -0.66
N ASN A 36 -7.85 19.10 -1.41
CA ASN A 36 -7.54 18.92 -2.82
C ASN A 36 -6.45 17.87 -3.04
N ALA A 37 -5.48 17.81 -2.13
CA ALA A 37 -4.44 16.77 -2.13
C ALA A 37 -5.05 15.37 -1.91
N LEU A 38 -5.90 15.19 -0.90
CA LEU A 38 -6.62 13.93 -0.66
C LEU A 38 -7.47 13.52 -1.87
N LYS A 39 -8.19 14.48 -2.46
CA LYS A 39 -9.01 14.23 -3.66
C LYS A 39 -8.16 13.81 -4.85
N HIS A 40 -6.97 14.40 -5.02
CA HIS A 40 -6.03 14.03 -6.06
C HIS A 40 -5.45 12.62 -5.83
N ILE A 41 -5.04 12.29 -4.60
CA ILE A 41 -4.52 10.96 -4.24
C ILE A 41 -5.61 9.89 -4.42
N LEU A 42 -6.83 10.16 -3.97
CA LEU A 42 -7.99 9.29 -4.18
C LEU A 42 -8.34 9.13 -5.66
N ARG A 43 -8.16 10.17 -6.48
CA ARG A 43 -8.36 10.11 -7.94
C ARG A 43 -7.31 9.25 -8.63
N VAL A 44 -6.07 9.25 -8.15
CA VAL A 44 -5.01 8.35 -8.64
C VAL A 44 -5.23 6.90 -8.19
N ALA A 45 -5.80 6.67 -7.00
CA ALA A 45 -6.18 5.35 -6.48
C ALA A 45 -7.53 4.82 -7.02
N TYR A 46 -8.29 5.66 -7.72
CA TYR A 46 -9.62 5.38 -8.28
C TYR A 46 -9.74 4.11 -9.16
N PRO A 47 -8.75 3.69 -9.97
CA PRO A 47 -8.89 2.47 -10.78
C PRO A 47 -9.05 1.19 -9.96
N GLU A 48 -8.77 1.21 -8.65
CA GLU A 48 -8.87 0.04 -7.75
C GLU A 48 -9.89 0.25 -6.60
N ARG A 49 -10.77 1.27 -6.69
CA ARG A 49 -11.67 1.68 -5.60
C ARG A 49 -12.52 0.54 -5.02
N TRP A 50 -12.95 -0.41 -5.85
CA TRP A 50 -13.79 -1.53 -5.42
C TRP A 50 -13.03 -2.52 -4.53
N ARG A 51 -11.75 -2.76 -4.84
CA ARG A 51 -10.87 -3.62 -4.03
C ARG A 51 -10.49 -2.93 -2.72
N LEU A 52 -10.25 -1.62 -2.75
CA LEU A 52 -9.96 -0.84 -1.56
C LEU A 52 -11.18 -0.70 -0.64
N ALA A 53 -12.36 -0.39 -1.18
CA ALA A 53 -13.59 -0.30 -0.41
C ALA A 53 -13.94 -1.64 0.26
N GLY A 54 -13.81 -2.75 -0.48
CA GLY A 54 -13.95 -4.09 0.10
C GLY A 54 -12.93 -4.34 1.21
N GLY A 55 -11.65 -4.02 0.99
CA GLY A 55 -10.60 -4.16 1.99
C GLY A 55 -10.84 -3.34 3.27
N VAL A 56 -11.36 -2.11 3.15
CA VAL A 56 -11.70 -1.25 4.30
C VAL A 56 -12.92 -1.79 5.06
N LEU A 57 -13.93 -2.30 4.34
CA LEU A 57 -15.09 -2.91 4.97
C LEU A 57 -14.71 -4.18 5.75
N LEU A 58 -13.89 -5.05 5.15
CA LEU A 58 -13.33 -6.22 5.83
C LEU A 58 -12.43 -5.82 7.02
N LEU A 59 -11.71 -4.69 6.92
CA LEU A 59 -10.88 -4.17 8.00
C LEU A 59 -11.72 -3.75 9.21
N PHE A 60 -12.81 -3.00 9.00
CA PHE A 60 -13.74 -2.64 10.06
C PHE A 60 -14.34 -3.87 10.74
N LEU A 61 -14.75 -4.86 9.95
CA LEU A 61 -15.35 -6.08 10.48
C LEU A 61 -14.34 -6.90 11.31
N SER A 62 -13.10 -7.04 10.82
CA SER A 62 -12.03 -7.72 11.55
C SER A 62 -11.66 -7.00 12.85
N SER A 63 -11.61 -5.67 12.86
CA SER A 63 -11.37 -4.89 14.08
C SER A 63 -12.47 -5.11 15.12
N GLY A 64 -13.74 -5.17 14.68
CA GLY A 64 -14.86 -5.53 15.54
C GLY A 64 -14.67 -6.89 16.20
N VAL A 65 -14.25 -7.91 15.43
CA VAL A 65 -13.98 -9.26 15.97
C VAL A 65 -12.83 -9.25 16.98
N THR A 66 -11.71 -8.58 16.66
CA THR A 66 -10.55 -8.52 17.56
C THR A 66 -10.86 -7.84 18.89
N LEU A 67 -11.68 -6.78 18.89
CA LEU A 67 -12.13 -6.11 20.11
C LEU A 67 -13.22 -6.89 20.85
N SER A 68 -13.97 -7.74 20.14
CA SER A 68 -14.98 -8.60 20.74
C SER A 68 -14.35 -9.70 21.61
N ILE A 69 -13.18 -10.24 21.23
CA ILE A 69 -12.51 -11.33 21.98
C ILE A 69 -12.34 -11.02 23.48
N PRO A 70 -11.69 -9.91 23.90
CA PRO A 70 -11.53 -9.59 25.32
C PRO A 70 -12.87 -9.33 26.04
N HIS A 71 -13.88 -8.80 25.33
CA HIS A 71 -15.21 -8.58 25.89
C HIS A 71 -15.92 -9.91 26.22
N TRP A 72 -15.87 -10.89 25.31
CA TRP A 72 -16.51 -12.20 25.52
C TRP A 72 -15.81 -13.06 26.58
N LEU A 73 -14.48 -12.94 26.72
CA LEU A 73 -13.73 -13.65 27.75
C LEU A 73 -14.11 -13.19 29.16
N GLY A 74 -14.33 -11.89 29.37
CA GLY A 74 -14.80 -11.37 30.67
C GLY A 74 -16.16 -11.94 31.08
N LEU A 75 -17.10 -12.01 30.13
CA LEU A 75 -18.42 -12.63 30.32
C LEU A 75 -18.35 -14.14 30.59
N LEU A 76 -17.42 -14.85 29.94
CA LEU A 76 -17.23 -16.29 30.14
C LEU A 76 -16.72 -16.59 31.56
N ILE A 77 -15.80 -15.77 32.06
CA ILE A 77 -15.24 -15.90 33.40
C ILE A 77 -16.33 -15.59 34.45
N ASP A 78 -17.06 -14.50 34.27
CA ASP A 78 -18.16 -14.10 35.16
C ASP A 78 -19.26 -15.17 35.26
N ARG A 79 -19.58 -15.83 34.14
CA ARG A 79 -20.48 -17.00 34.08
C ARG A 79 -19.96 -18.20 34.87
N SER A 80 -18.65 -18.42 34.87
CA SER A 80 -18.04 -19.56 35.57
C SER A 80 -17.95 -19.36 37.10
N THR A 81 -17.91 -18.12 37.56
CA THR A 81 -17.80 -17.76 38.99
C THR A 81 -19.17 -17.64 39.68
N GLY A 82 -20.28 -17.74 38.93
CA GLY A 82 -21.64 -17.77 39.49
C GLY A 82 -22.21 -16.40 39.91
N GLN A 83 -21.53 -15.30 39.59
CA GLN A 83 -22.01 -13.94 39.85
C GLN A 83 -22.92 -13.42 38.71
N VAL A 84 -24.07 -14.04 38.46
CA VAL A 84 -24.93 -13.62 37.33
C VAL A 84 -26.19 -12.91 37.83
N ASN A 85 -26.20 -11.57 37.74
CA ASN A 85 -27.42 -10.78 37.63
C ASN A 85 -27.95 -10.91 36.19
N THR A 86 -28.97 -11.74 36.04
CA THR A 86 -29.60 -12.23 34.80
C THR A 86 -30.38 -11.17 34.01
N SER A 87 -29.79 -10.01 33.69
CA SER A 87 -30.57 -8.94 33.07
C SER A 87 -30.50 -8.83 31.55
N ASN A 88 -29.52 -9.41 30.81
CA ASN A 88 -29.44 -9.08 29.37
C ASN A 88 -29.11 -10.19 28.36
N PHE A 89 -28.72 -11.43 28.74
CA PHE A 89 -28.37 -12.43 27.72
C PHE A 89 -28.49 -13.89 28.19
N SER A 90 -29.70 -14.37 28.45
CA SER A 90 -29.96 -15.78 28.82
C SER A 90 -29.94 -16.71 27.59
N LEU A 91 -28.88 -16.66 26.76
CA LEU A 91 -28.69 -17.67 25.72
C LEU A 91 -28.20 -18.98 26.33
N PRO A 92 -28.64 -20.14 25.79
CA PRO A 92 -28.11 -21.45 26.16
C PRO A 92 -26.58 -21.49 26.06
N SER A 93 -25.91 -22.13 27.02
CA SER A 93 -24.45 -22.25 27.09
C SER A 93 -23.84 -22.82 25.81
N SER A 94 -24.56 -23.70 25.12
CA SER A 94 -24.18 -24.32 23.85
C SER A 94 -24.20 -23.32 22.67
N SER A 95 -25.20 -22.46 22.60
CA SER A 95 -25.33 -21.45 21.55
C SER A 95 -24.24 -20.38 21.63
N PHE A 96 -23.79 -20.03 22.83
CA PHE A 96 -22.73 -19.04 23.05
C PHE A 96 -21.41 -19.44 22.37
N HIS A 97 -20.94 -20.67 22.59
CA HIS A 97 -19.68 -21.15 22.01
C HIS A 97 -19.77 -21.29 20.49
N LEU A 98 -20.94 -21.69 19.96
CA LEU A 98 -21.18 -21.76 18.51
C LEU A 98 -21.10 -20.38 17.85
N VAL A 99 -21.69 -19.35 18.46
CA VAL A 99 -21.60 -17.97 17.94
C VAL A 99 -20.16 -17.48 17.94
N LEU A 100 -19.38 -17.79 18.99
CA LEU A 100 -17.95 -17.44 19.04
C LEU A 100 -17.13 -18.11 17.94
N ILE A 101 -17.34 -19.41 17.71
CA ILE A 101 -16.66 -20.15 16.64
C ILE A 101 -17.01 -19.56 15.28
N ALA A 102 -18.29 -19.28 15.03
CA ALA A 102 -18.73 -18.65 13.78
C ALA A 102 -18.10 -17.27 13.58
N LEU A 103 -18.07 -16.44 14.63
CA LEU A 103 -17.47 -15.11 14.58
C LEU A 103 -15.96 -15.15 14.37
N PHE A 104 -15.25 -16.10 15.01
CA PHE A 104 -13.82 -16.31 14.83
C PHE A 104 -13.50 -16.82 13.42
N GLY A 105 -14.27 -17.79 12.92
CA GLY A 105 -14.13 -18.30 11.56
C GLY A 105 -14.35 -17.19 10.52
N LEU A 106 -15.42 -16.41 10.68
CA LEU A 106 -15.68 -15.24 9.83
C LEU A 106 -14.56 -14.21 9.94
N GLY A 107 -14.08 -13.91 11.15
CA GLY A 107 -12.98 -12.97 11.40
C GLY A 107 -11.67 -13.40 10.74
N ALA A 108 -11.34 -14.70 10.78
CA ALA A 108 -10.16 -15.25 10.13
C ALA A 108 -10.23 -15.09 8.60
N VAL A 109 -11.37 -15.42 7.99
CA VAL A 109 -11.61 -15.22 6.55
C VAL A 109 -11.55 -13.74 6.19
N CYS A 110 -12.13 -12.88 7.03
CA CYS A 110 -12.15 -11.44 6.84
C CYS A 110 -10.74 -10.82 6.90
N ASN A 111 -9.92 -11.23 7.87
CA ASN A 111 -8.53 -10.79 8.00
C ASN A 111 -7.67 -11.26 6.83
N GLY A 112 -7.84 -12.52 6.40
CA GLY A 112 -7.16 -13.06 5.21
C GLY A 112 -7.58 -12.34 3.92
N GLY A 113 -8.88 -12.10 3.75
CA GLY A 113 -9.43 -11.34 2.63
C GLY A 113 -8.83 -9.94 2.55
N ARG A 114 -8.82 -9.20 3.69
CA ARG A 114 -8.17 -7.89 3.79
C ARG A 114 -6.74 -7.94 3.24
N VAL A 115 -5.89 -8.83 3.77
CA VAL A 115 -4.47 -8.93 3.36
C VAL A 115 -4.34 -9.24 1.86
N TYR A 116 -5.17 -10.13 1.32
CA TYR A 116 -5.16 -10.48 -0.09
C TYR A 116 -5.51 -9.29 -1.01
N LEU A 117 -6.57 -8.55 -0.68
CA LEU A 117 -7.03 -7.41 -1.47
C LEU A 117 -5.99 -6.27 -1.48
N PHE A 118 -5.37 -5.97 -0.32
CA PHE A 118 -4.31 -4.97 -0.23
C PHE A 118 -3.03 -5.41 -0.95
N LYS A 119 -2.67 -6.70 -0.89
CA LYS A 119 -1.49 -7.23 -1.60
C LYS A 119 -1.65 -7.14 -3.12
N SER A 120 -2.80 -7.54 -3.64
CA SER A 120 -3.08 -7.50 -5.09
C SER A 120 -3.03 -6.07 -5.65
N SER A 121 -3.67 -5.13 -4.96
CA SER A 121 -3.65 -3.71 -5.34
C SER A 121 -2.24 -3.11 -5.26
N GLY A 122 -1.48 -3.43 -4.21
CA GLY A 122 -0.09 -2.99 -4.05
C GLY A 122 0.82 -3.42 -5.21
N ILE A 123 0.71 -4.67 -5.65
CA ILE A 123 1.51 -5.18 -6.79
C ILE A 123 1.18 -4.41 -8.08
N ARG A 124 -0.12 -4.19 -8.36
CA ARG A 124 -0.55 -3.44 -9.55
C ARG A 124 -0.06 -2.00 -9.52
N MET A 125 -0.09 -1.36 -8.35
CA MET A 125 0.42 0.00 -8.16
C MET A 125 1.94 0.05 -8.38
N ALA A 126 2.70 -0.88 -7.80
CA ALA A 126 4.15 -0.95 -7.96
C ALA A 126 4.58 -1.17 -9.43
N VAL A 127 3.87 -2.04 -10.16
CA VAL A 127 4.15 -2.28 -11.59
C VAL A 127 3.93 -1.02 -12.43
N ARG A 128 2.83 -0.28 -12.18
CA ARG A 128 2.58 0.99 -12.89
C ARG A 128 3.66 2.02 -12.60
N MET A 129 4.07 2.16 -11.34
CA MET A 129 5.15 3.08 -10.94
C MET A 129 6.45 2.70 -11.64
N ARG A 130 6.80 1.42 -11.63
CA ARG A 130 8.01 0.90 -12.28
C ARG A 130 8.01 1.13 -13.80
N ASN A 131 6.88 0.87 -14.46
CA ASN A 131 6.75 1.10 -15.90
C ASN A 131 6.84 2.60 -16.24
N ALA A 132 6.23 3.48 -15.46
CA ALA A 132 6.33 4.92 -15.65
C ALA A 132 7.77 5.42 -15.45
N PHE A 133 8.45 4.93 -14.41
CA PHE A 133 9.84 5.24 -14.12
C PHE A 133 10.76 4.80 -15.27
N PHE A 134 10.68 3.54 -15.68
CA PHE A 134 11.51 3.04 -16.78
C PHE A 134 11.22 3.74 -18.10
N ARG A 135 9.95 4.00 -18.42
CA ARG A 135 9.58 4.76 -19.63
C ARG A 135 10.20 6.16 -19.61
N SER A 136 10.22 6.84 -18.46
CA SER A 136 10.82 8.16 -18.34
C SER A 136 12.34 8.13 -18.57
N ILE A 137 13.03 7.13 -18.00
CA ILE A 137 14.47 6.95 -18.17
C ILE A 137 14.79 6.63 -19.63
N VAL A 138 14.16 5.61 -20.19
CA VAL A 138 14.39 5.22 -21.59
C VAL A 138 14.07 6.39 -22.53
N SER A 139 13.00 7.14 -22.26
CA SER A 139 12.66 8.32 -23.07
C SER A 139 13.74 9.40 -23.07
N ARG A 140 14.45 9.59 -21.96
CA ARG A 140 15.45 10.65 -21.81
C ARG A 140 16.79 10.27 -22.42
N TYR A 141 17.19 9.01 -22.27
CA TYR A 141 18.54 8.55 -22.61
C TYR A 141 18.62 7.78 -23.94
N VAL A 142 17.55 7.09 -24.37
CA VAL A 142 17.58 6.19 -25.54
C VAL A 142 17.03 6.85 -26.81
N TYR A 143 16.02 7.73 -26.71
CA TYR A 143 15.46 8.44 -27.88
C TYR A 143 16.45 9.32 -28.67
N PRO A 144 17.47 9.99 -28.08
CA PRO A 144 18.40 10.80 -28.87
C PRO A 144 19.36 9.97 -29.75
N TYR A 145 19.36 8.64 -29.65
CA TYR A 145 20.24 7.74 -30.41
C TYR A 145 19.49 6.79 -31.36
N LEU A 146 18.16 6.85 -31.42
CA LEU A 146 17.36 5.95 -32.25
C LEU A 146 16.85 6.69 -33.50
N PRO A 147 17.21 6.26 -34.74
CA PRO A 147 16.52 6.75 -35.93
C PRO A 147 15.05 6.35 -35.77
N VAL A 148 14.16 7.32 -36.00
CA VAL A 148 12.71 7.18 -35.79
C VAL A 148 12.19 6.02 -36.65
N VAL A 149 12.04 4.83 -36.07
CA VAL A 149 11.33 3.71 -36.74
C VAL A 149 9.84 3.96 -36.54
N PRO A 150 9.08 4.22 -37.62
CA PRO A 150 7.64 4.40 -37.49
C PRO A 150 7.02 3.09 -36.99
N ILE A 151 6.37 3.15 -35.85
CA ILE A 151 5.52 2.08 -35.35
C ILE A 151 4.30 2.04 -36.28
N SER A 152 4.34 1.17 -37.29
CA SER A 152 3.15 0.78 -38.04
C SER A 152 2.17 0.14 -37.05
N ASN A 153 0.95 0.65 -37.08
CA ASN A 153 -0.24 0.06 -36.43
C ASN A 153 -0.39 -1.41 -36.81
#